data_AF-A0A966K6L1-F1
#
_entry.id   AF-A0A966K6L1-F1
#
_cell.length_a   1.000
_cell.length_b   1.000
_cell.length_c   1.000
_cell.angle_alpha   90.00
_cell.angle_beta   90.00
_cell.angle_gamma   90.00
#
_symmetry.space_group_name_H-M   'P 1'
#
loop_
_entity.id
_entity.type
_entity.pdbx_description
1 polymer ?
#
loop_
_entity_poly.entity_id
_entity_poly.type
_entity_poly.pdbx_seq_one_letter_code
_entity_poly.pdbx_strand_id
1 'polypeptide(L)'
;TSRAISAQIIRHRSFCFQEFSQRYAPSDAAEPVELRTQDRSNRQGSGDAYSQDWAYDIVARSVDMAFKTYRTLLQEGVSRETARMVLPLCTQTTLYMTGNIRSWIHYLEQRLEEQSATRGEK
;
A
#
# COMPACT_ATOMS: atom_id res chain seq x y z
N THR A 1 -5.56 -1.13 5.54
CA THR A 1 -4.96 -0.69 4.27
C THR A 1 -3.45 -0.84 4.38
N SER A 2 -2.78 -1.09 3.26
CA SER A 2 -1.32 -1.19 3.21
C SER A 2 -0.64 0.18 3.29
N ARG A 3 0.64 0.21 3.66
CA ARG A 3 1.47 1.42 3.63
C ARG A 3 1.52 2.05 2.24
N ALA A 4 1.55 1.23 1.18
CA ALA A 4 1.47 1.69 -0.21
C ALA A 4 0.22 2.54 -0.46
N ILE A 5 -0.95 2.04 -0.07
CA ILE A 5 -2.23 2.73 -0.29
C ILE A 5 -2.39 3.92 0.66
N SER A 6 -1.98 3.78 1.92
CA SER A 6 -1.98 4.88 2.90
C SER A 6 -1.23 6.10 2.36
N ALA A 7 -0.04 5.91 1.77
CA ALA A 7 0.74 6.98 1.17
C ALA A 7 0.00 7.72 0.04
N GLN A 8 -0.91 7.04 -0.68
CA GLN A 8 -1.76 7.70 -1.67
C GLN A 8 -2.91 8.47 -1.02
N ILE A 9 -3.51 7.93 0.05
CA ILE A 9 -4.65 8.53 0.77
C ILE A 9 -4.23 9.86 1.42
N ILE A 10 -3.07 9.89 2.08
CA ILE A 10 -2.59 11.09 2.80
C ILE A 10 -2.25 12.28 1.88
N ARG A 11 -2.25 12.10 0.55
CA ARG A 11 -2.04 13.21 -0.41
C ARG A 11 -3.25 14.15 -0.52
N HIS A 12 -4.41 13.73 -0.01
CA HIS A 12 -5.64 14.51 -0.05
C HIS A 12 -5.66 15.58 1.05
N ARG A 13 -5.09 16.75 0.74
CA ARG A 13 -4.83 17.84 1.70
C ARG A 13 -6.07 18.45 2.37
N SER A 14 -7.27 18.19 1.85
CA SER A 14 -8.54 18.69 2.39
C SER A 14 -9.08 17.88 3.58
N PHE A 15 -8.31 16.89 4.05
CA PHE A 15 -8.62 16.04 5.19
C PHE A 15 -7.57 16.17 6.29
N CYS A 16 -7.97 15.80 7.51
CA CYS A 16 -7.07 15.56 8.63
C CYS A 16 -6.84 14.05 8.79
N PHE A 17 -5.58 13.66 9.01
CA PHE A 17 -5.18 12.25 9.09
C PHE A 17 -4.48 11.95 10.41
N GLN A 18 -4.72 10.75 10.94
CA GLN A 18 -3.94 10.15 12.01
C GLN A 18 -3.61 8.71 11.62
N GLU A 19 -2.35 8.44 11.30
CA GLU A 19 -1.87 7.11 10.96
C GLU A 19 -1.17 6.46 12.16
N PHE A 20 -1.42 5.18 12.36
CA PHE A 20 -0.77 4.40 13.40
C PHE A 20 0.74 4.29 13.14
N SER A 21 1.53 4.65 14.14
CA SER A 21 2.99 4.72 14.01
C SER A 21 3.67 3.41 14.40
N GLN A 22 4.37 2.83 13.43
CA GLN A 22 5.22 1.65 13.62
C GLN A 22 6.44 1.91 14.54
N ARG A 23 6.64 3.15 15.02
CA ARG A 23 7.62 3.47 16.09
C ARG A 23 7.19 2.88 17.43
N TYR A 24 5.89 2.96 17.72
CA TYR A 24 5.35 2.69 19.04
C TYR A 24 4.81 1.28 19.17
N ALA A 25 4.37 0.68 18.07
CA ALA A 25 3.87 -0.69 18.06
C ALA A 25 4.28 -1.43 16.78
N PRO A 26 4.64 -2.72 16.89
CA PRO A 26 4.98 -3.54 15.74
C PRO A 26 3.75 -3.73 14.84
N SER A 27 3.99 -3.79 13.53
CA SER A 27 3.00 -4.30 12.57
C SER A 27 3.49 -5.66 12.13
N ASP A 28 2.64 -6.68 12.29
CA ASP A 28 2.98 -8.08 12.01
C ASP A 28 2.18 -8.67 10.84
N ALA A 29 1.42 -7.82 10.14
CA ALA A 29 0.54 -8.24 9.05
C ALA A 29 0.90 -7.53 7.74
N ALA A 30 0.81 -8.27 6.64
CA ALA A 30 0.86 -7.77 5.28
C ALA A 30 -0.48 -7.99 4.60
N GLU A 31 -0.88 -7.04 3.75
CA GLU A 31 -1.98 -7.25 2.84
C GLU A 31 -1.54 -8.12 1.64
N PRO A 32 -2.43 -8.95 1.09
CA PRO A 32 -2.15 -9.70 -0.14
C PRO A 32 -1.72 -8.76 -1.28
N VAL A 33 -0.70 -9.16 -2.02
CA VAL A 33 -0.22 -8.41 -3.18
C VAL A 33 -0.82 -9.02 -4.44
N GLU A 34 -1.67 -8.26 -5.12
CA GLU A 34 -2.18 -8.64 -6.43
C GLU A 34 -1.16 -8.29 -7.51
N LEU A 35 -0.77 -9.29 -8.31
CA LEU A 35 0.15 -9.08 -9.42
C LEU A 35 -0.63 -8.77 -10.68
N ARG A 36 -0.20 -7.74 -11.40
CA ARG A 36 -0.78 -7.31 -12.67
C ARG A 36 0.30 -7.04 -13.70
N THR A 37 -0.03 -7.22 -14.97
CA THR A 37 0.84 -6.84 -16.08
C THR A 37 0.92 -5.32 -16.20
N GLN A 38 1.96 -4.81 -16.88
CA GLN A 38 2.08 -3.38 -17.16
C GLN A 38 1.11 -2.99 -18.29
N ASP A 39 0.35 -1.91 -18.10
CA ASP A 39 -0.48 -1.34 -19.16
C ASP A 39 0.40 -0.82 -20.31
N ARG A 40 0.03 -1.14 -21.56
CA ARG A 40 0.76 -0.79 -22.78
C ARG A 40 0.56 0.67 -23.21
N SER A 41 -0.54 1.28 -22.79
CA SER A 41 -0.97 2.63 -23.15
C SER A 41 -0.73 3.64 -22.02
N ASN A 42 -0.97 3.24 -20.78
CA ASN A 42 -0.80 4.07 -19.60
C ASN A 42 0.43 3.64 -18.80
N ARG A 43 1.48 4.47 -18.80
CA ARG A 43 2.71 4.21 -18.01
C ARG A 43 2.49 4.14 -16.50
N GLN A 44 1.38 4.68 -16.00
CA GLN A 44 1.01 4.64 -14.59
C GLN A 44 -0.02 3.54 -14.28
N GLY A 45 -0.56 2.89 -15.32
CA GLY A 45 -1.64 1.91 -15.21
C GLY A 45 -1.13 0.48 -15.12
N SER A 46 -2.03 -0.41 -14.70
CA SER A 46 -1.85 -1.86 -14.69
C SER A 46 -2.81 -2.51 -15.67
N GLY A 47 -2.33 -3.48 -16.44
CA GLY A 47 -3.13 -4.33 -17.33
C GLY A 47 -3.79 -5.49 -16.60
N ASP A 48 -3.86 -6.65 -17.26
CA ASP A 48 -4.53 -7.86 -16.77
C ASP A 48 -3.85 -8.47 -15.54
N ALA A 49 -4.60 -9.31 -14.81
CA ALA A 49 -4.07 -10.10 -13.70
C ALA A 49 -2.91 -11.01 -14.14
N TYR A 50 -1.81 -10.97 -13.39
CA TYR A 50 -0.66 -11.83 -13.63
C TYR A 50 -0.75 -13.06 -12.73
N SER A 51 -1.25 -14.16 -13.29
CA SER A 51 -1.66 -15.36 -12.53
C SER A 51 -0.64 -16.50 -12.63
N GLN A 52 0.64 -16.20 -12.42
CA GLN A 52 1.70 -17.21 -12.40
C GLN A 52 2.03 -17.58 -10.96
N ASP A 53 1.75 -18.81 -10.55
CA ASP A 53 1.87 -19.27 -9.16
C ASP A 53 3.28 -19.04 -8.59
N TRP A 54 4.32 -19.35 -9.38
CA TRP A 54 5.71 -19.15 -8.96
C TRP A 54 6.04 -17.68 -8.62
N ALA A 55 5.35 -16.73 -9.22
CA ALA A 55 5.56 -15.31 -8.94
C ALA A 55 4.95 -14.92 -7.59
N TYR A 56 3.78 -15.46 -7.25
CA TYR A 56 3.20 -15.31 -5.91
C TYR A 56 4.09 -15.97 -4.84
N ASP A 57 4.72 -17.10 -5.14
CA ASP A 57 5.68 -17.74 -4.22
C ASP A 57 6.92 -16.87 -3.98
N ILE A 58 7.41 -16.17 -5.00
CA ILE A 58 8.52 -15.21 -4.84
C ILE A 58 8.11 -14.06 -3.93
N VAL A 59 6.92 -13.49 -4.15
CA VAL A 59 6.39 -12.40 -3.32
C VAL A 59 6.22 -12.86 -1.88
N ALA A 60 5.57 -14.01 -1.66
CA ALA A 60 5.34 -14.57 -0.33
C ALA A 60 6.66 -14.78 0.43
N ARG A 61 7.68 -15.36 -0.22
CA ARG A 61 9.01 -15.55 0.38
C ARG A 61 9.70 -14.22 0.71
N SER A 62 9.58 -13.22 -0.17
CA SER A 62 10.17 -11.89 0.06
C SER A 62 9.53 -11.20 1.26
N VAL A 63 8.20 -11.24 1.36
CA VAL A 63 7.45 -10.67 2.49
C VAL A 63 7.82 -11.39 3.78
N ASP A 64 7.77 -12.73 3.80
CA ASP A 64 8.12 -13.52 4.98
C ASP A 64 9.56 -13.24 5.46
N MET A 65 10.52 -13.15 4.53
CA MET A 65 11.90 -12.78 4.87
C MET A 65 11.97 -11.41 5.53
N ALA A 66 11.30 -10.40 4.98
CA ALA A 66 11.31 -9.06 5.55
C ALA A 66 10.76 -9.01 6.98
N PHE A 67 9.66 -9.73 7.27
CA PHE A 67 9.11 -9.82 8.62
C PHE A 67 9.98 -10.65 9.57
N LYS A 68 10.64 -11.70 9.08
CA LYS A 68 11.66 -12.45 9.86
C LYS A 68 12.82 -11.54 10.23
N THR A 69 13.41 -10.83 9.27
CA THR A 69 14.49 -9.87 9.50
C THR A 69 14.07 -8.80 10.50
N TYR A 70 12.87 -8.21 10.35
CA TYR A 70 12.35 -7.24 11.29
C TYR A 70 12.31 -7.79 12.73
N ARG A 71 11.74 -8.99 12.93
CA ARG A 71 11.65 -9.63 14.26
C ARG A 71 13.02 -9.94 14.84
N THR A 72 13.96 -10.45 14.04
CA THR A 72 15.34 -10.69 14.49
C THR A 72 16.01 -9.39 14.93
N LEU A 73 15.90 -8.30 14.16
CA LEU A 73 16.46 -7.00 14.55
C LEU A 73 15.89 -6.51 15.90
N LEU A 74 14.59 -6.68 16.13
CA LEU A 74 13.98 -6.34 17.42
C LEU A 74 14.51 -7.20 18.57
N GLN A 75 14.73 -8.49 18.34
CA GLN A 75 15.30 -9.42 19.34
C GLN A 75 16.74 -9.04 19.72
N GLU A 76 17.54 -8.58 18.75
CA GLU A 76 18.90 -8.07 18.95
C GLU A 76 18.94 -6.66 19.58
N GLY A 77 17.79 -6.09 19.94
CA GLY A 77 17.72 -4.79 20.61
C GLY A 77 17.79 -3.58 19.68
N VAL A 78 17.68 -3.77 18.36
CA VAL A 78 17.59 -2.66 17.41
C VAL A 78 16.29 -1.89 17.63
N SER A 79 16.38 -0.55 17.62
CA SER A 79 15.21 0.30 17.81
C SER A 79 14.12 0.00 16.77
N ARG A 80 12.85 0.05 17.19
CA ARG A 80 11.70 -0.13 16.27
C ARG A 80 11.74 0.84 15.10
N GLU A 81 12.33 2.01 15.31
CA GLU A 81 12.42 3.05 14.30
C GLU A 81 13.31 2.70 13.12
N THR A 82 14.44 2.10 13.40
CA THR A 82 15.38 1.65 12.38
C THR A 82 15.00 0.27 11.85
N ALA A 83 14.55 -0.64 12.72
CA ALA A 83 14.16 -1.98 12.34
C ALA A 83 13.00 -1.99 11.32
N ARG A 84 11.99 -1.13 11.47
CA ARG A 84 10.84 -1.10 10.53
C ARG A 84 11.22 -0.79 9.08
N MET A 85 12.41 -0.25 8.83
CA MET A 85 12.83 0.17 7.49
C MET A 85 12.98 -1.00 6.50
N VAL A 86 13.07 -2.23 7.00
CA VAL A 86 13.08 -3.44 6.16
C VAL A 86 11.67 -3.92 5.76
N LEU A 87 10.62 -3.40 6.39
CA LEU A 87 9.25 -3.87 6.15
C LEU A 87 8.76 -3.44 4.76
N PRO A 88 8.04 -4.32 4.03
CA PRO A 88 7.58 -4.03 2.68
C PRO A 88 6.40 -3.06 2.68
N LEU A 89 6.13 -2.43 1.52
CA LEU A 89 5.01 -1.47 1.39
C LEU A 89 3.62 -2.12 1.50
N CYS A 90 3.51 -3.45 1.35
CA CYS A 90 2.27 -4.19 1.62
C CYS A 90 1.97 -4.35 3.12
N THR A 91 2.87 -3.92 4.02
CA THR A 91 2.63 -3.95 5.47
C THR A 91 1.34 -3.20 5.82
N GLN A 92 0.51 -3.80 6.67
CA GLN A 92 -0.75 -3.23 7.08
C GLN A 92 -0.54 -2.04 8.03
N THR A 93 -1.40 -1.03 7.84
CA THR A 93 -1.49 0.15 8.69
C THR A 93 -2.96 0.52 8.91
N THR A 94 -3.20 1.27 9.98
CA THR A 94 -4.52 1.83 10.30
C THR A 94 -4.40 3.34 10.23
N LEU A 95 -5.34 3.98 9.53
CA LEU A 95 -5.43 5.43 9.44
C LEU A 95 -6.85 5.89 9.78
N TYR A 96 -6.93 6.96 10.56
CA TYR A 96 -8.15 7.72 10.75
C TYR A 96 -8.11 8.92 9.80
N MET A 97 -9.22 9.15 9.11
CA MET A 97 -9.37 10.21 8.12
C MET A 97 -10.65 10.98 8.42
N THR A 98 -10.52 12.29 8.63
CA THR A 98 -11.65 13.18 8.95
C THR A 98 -11.70 14.33 7.96
N GLY A 99 -12.89 14.67 7.47
CA GLY A 99 -13.12 15.76 6.54
C GLY A 99 -14.58 16.15 6.45
N ASN A 100 -14.86 17.33 5.88
CA ASN A 100 -16.22 17.77 5.62
C ASN A 100 -16.81 17.03 4.41
N ILE A 101 -18.13 17.15 4.20
CA ILE A 101 -18.83 16.46 3.11
C ILE A 101 -18.29 16.83 1.71
N ARG A 102 -17.86 18.08 1.50
CA ARG A 102 -17.29 18.53 0.22
C ARG A 102 -15.96 17.81 -0.05
N SER A 103 -15.11 17.65 0.96
CA SER A 103 -13.87 16.87 0.85
C SER A 103 -14.17 15.42 0.46
N TRP A 104 -15.18 14.80 1.07
CA TRP A 104 -15.58 13.43 0.76
C TRP A 104 -16.13 13.28 -0.66
N ILE A 105 -16.99 14.19 -1.12
CA ILE A 105 -17.50 14.18 -2.51
C ILE A 105 -16.32 14.22 -3.48
N HIS A 106 -15.42 15.19 -3.31
CA HIS A 106 -14.26 15.34 -4.19
C HIS A 106 -13.33 14.12 -4.17
N TYR A 107 -13.09 13.54 -2.99
CA TYR A 107 -12.27 12.34 -2.84
C TYR A 107 -12.88 11.15 -3.59
N LEU A 108 -14.19 10.93 -3.44
CA LEU A 108 -14.89 9.83 -4.10
C LEU A 108 -14.90 10.01 -5.60
N GLU A 109 -15.13 11.22 -6.12
CA GLU A 109 -15.01 11.52 -7.55
C GLU A 109 -13.64 11.08 -8.09
N GLN A 110 -12.53 11.50 -7.46
CA GLN A 110 -11.19 11.15 -7.93
C GLN A 110 -10.82 9.66 -7.79
N ARG A 111 -11.42 8.95 -6.84
CA ARG A 111 -11.07 7.54 -6.55
C ARG A 111 -12.00 6.53 -7.23
N LEU A 112 -13.23 6.94 -7.54
CA LEU A 112 -14.20 6.14 -8.27
C LEU A 112 -14.20 6.44 -9.76
N GLU A 113 -13.59 7.54 -10.21
CA GLU A 113 -13.28 7.75 -11.62
C GLU A 113 -12.40 6.58 -12.06
N GLU A 114 -13.01 5.64 -12.81
CA GLU A 114 -12.26 4.67 -13.58
C GLU A 114 -11.22 5.46 -14.36
N GLN A 115 -9.94 5.15 -14.15
CA GLN A 115 -8.87 5.58 -15.04
C GLN A 115 -9.23 5.00 -16.41
N SER A 116 -10.06 5.73 -17.15
CA SER A 116 -10.83 5.20 -18.27
C SER A 116 -9.86 4.77 -19.34
N ALA A 117 -9.56 3.49 -19.37
CA ALA A 117 -9.03 2.77 -20.50
C ALA A 117 -10.12 2.67 -21.59
N THR A 118 -10.74 3.79 -21.97
CA THR A 118 -11.54 3.92 -23.20
C THR A 118 -11.74 5.40 -23.53
N ARG A 119 -10.80 5.98 -24.28
CA ARG A 119 -11.13 7.06 -25.23
C ARG A 119 -10.46 6.75 -26.57
N GLY A 120 -10.77 5.55 -27.09
CA GLY A 120 -10.86 5.31 -28.53
C GLY A 120 -12.30 5.54 -28.94
N GLU A 121 -12.50 6.06 -30.15
CA GLU A 121 -13.77 6.47 -30.78
C GLU A 121 -14.22 7.93 -30.53
N LYS A 122 -13.56 8.86 -31.24
CA LYS A 122 -14.13 9.52 -32.43
C LYS A 122 -13.02 10.01 -33.34
#